data_AF-A0AAZ3QMV7-F1
#
_entry.id   AF-A0AAZ3QMV7-F1
#
_cell.length_a   1.000
_cell.length_b   1.000
_cell.length_c   1.000
_cell.angle_alpha   90.00
_cell.angle_beta   90.00
_cell.angle_gamma   90.00
#
_symmetry.space_group_name_H-M   'P 1'
#
loop_
_entity.id
_entity.type
_entity.pdbx_description
1 polymer ?
#
loop_
_entity_poly.entity_id
_entity_poly.type
_entity_poly.pdbx_seq_one_letter_code
_entity_poly.pdbx_strand_id
1 'polypeptide(L)'
;MHALQPIAACTCPPAQHHYRHVSVLPWSVKSPNLNPIEHIWDLLDRMVRTRAIPHRNVWELADALVEERGVISQQELANLVQSTRRRCTAVLNAAGAHTRY
;
A
#
# COMPACT_ATOMS: atom_id res chain seq x y z
N MET A 1 12.12 -4.58 32.03
CA MET A 1 12.72 -4.13 30.75
C MET A 1 12.63 -5.29 29.78
N HIS A 2 11.53 -5.39 29.03
CA HIS A 2 11.32 -6.53 28.12
C HIS A 2 12.06 -6.26 26.80
N ALA A 3 13.03 -7.12 26.50
CA ALA A 3 13.74 -7.12 25.24
C ALA A 3 12.75 -7.44 24.10
N LEU A 4 12.65 -6.54 23.13
CA LEU A 4 11.96 -6.79 21.87
C LEU A 4 12.71 -7.92 21.15
N GLN A 5 12.06 -9.06 20.97
CA GLN A 5 12.62 -10.12 20.15
C GLN A 5 12.64 -9.68 18.68
N PRO A 6 13.72 -9.98 17.92
CA PRO A 6 13.81 -9.59 16.52
C PRO A 6 12.77 -10.38 15.71
N ILE A 7 12.03 -9.66 14.87
CA ILE A 7 11.17 -10.26 13.84
C ILE A 7 12.06 -11.19 13.02
N ALA A 8 11.72 -12.48 12.99
CA ALA A 8 12.41 -13.47 12.18
C ALA A 8 12.46 -12.98 10.73
N ALA A 9 13.64 -12.52 10.29
CA ALA A 9 13.88 -12.21 8.90
C ALA A 9 13.73 -13.50 8.11
N CYS A 10 12.71 -13.60 7.26
CA CYS A 10 12.63 -14.66 6.27
C CYS A 10 13.87 -14.55 5.37
N THR A 11 14.88 -15.37 5.62
CA THR A 11 16.07 -15.48 4.76
C THR A 11 15.68 -16.26 3.52
N CYS A 12 14.95 -15.63 2.61
CA CYS A 12 14.97 -16.03 1.22
C CYS A 12 16.35 -15.67 0.65
N PRO A 13 17.03 -16.57 -0.10
CA PRO A 13 18.26 -16.22 -0.78
C PRO A 13 17.99 -15.02 -1.70
N PRO A 14 18.91 -14.05 -1.82
CA PRO A 14 18.71 -12.93 -2.73
C PRO A 14 18.59 -13.50 -4.15
N ALA A 15 17.39 -13.47 -4.70
CA ALA A 15 17.20 -13.63 -6.13
C ALA A 15 18.04 -12.52 -6.78
N GLN A 16 19.08 -12.91 -7.50
CA GLN A 16 20.02 -12.01 -8.16
C GLN A 16 19.29 -11.30 -9.30
N HIS A 17 18.52 -10.29 -8.94
CA HIS A 17 17.83 -9.41 -9.86
C HIS A 17 18.80 -8.28 -10.19
N HIS A 18 19.58 -8.46 -11.26
CA HIS A 18 20.28 -7.37 -11.96
C HIS A 18 19.25 -6.43 -12.58
N TYR A 19 18.62 -5.57 -11.78
CA TYR A 19 17.77 -4.49 -12.24
C TYR A 19 18.28 -3.20 -11.61
N ARG A 20 18.69 -2.26 -12.48
CA ARG A 20 19.09 -0.85 -12.26
C ARG A 20 19.22 -0.46 -10.79
N HIS A 21 20.41 -0.07 -10.31
CA HIS A 21 20.71 0.57 -9.00
C HIS A 21 19.50 1.05 -8.16
N VAL A 22 18.66 0.13 -7.70
CA VAL A 22 17.39 0.39 -7.01
C VAL A 22 17.44 -0.46 -5.76
N SER A 23 17.29 0.21 -4.62
CA SER A 23 17.24 -0.47 -3.33
C SER A 23 15.86 -1.10 -3.16
N VAL A 24 15.83 -2.43 -3.00
CA VAL A 24 14.60 -3.17 -2.72
C VAL A 24 14.30 -3.08 -1.22
N LEU A 25 13.09 -2.65 -0.87
CA LEU A 25 12.63 -2.64 0.52
C LEU A 25 12.31 -4.08 0.97
N PRO A 26 12.85 -4.55 2.11
CA PRO A 26 12.43 -5.83 2.69
C PRO A 26 10.93 -5.82 3.02
N TRP A 27 10.19 -6.80 2.52
CA TRP A 27 8.74 -6.88 2.69
C TRP A 27 8.32 -8.15 3.45
N SER A 28 7.45 -7.99 4.45
CA SER A 28 6.88 -9.13 5.17
C SER A 28 5.75 -9.80 4.37
N VAL A 29 5.67 -11.13 4.41
CA VAL A 29 4.59 -11.87 3.74
C VAL A 29 3.25 -11.57 4.43
N LYS A 30 2.16 -11.46 3.65
CA LYS A 30 0.78 -11.23 4.14
C LYS A 30 0.53 -9.91 4.88
N SER A 31 1.25 -8.84 4.51
CA SER A 31 1.05 -7.50 5.10
C SER A 31 0.52 -6.46 4.09
N PRO A 32 -0.71 -6.61 3.56
CA PRO A 32 -1.31 -5.62 2.66
C PRO A 32 -1.46 -4.25 3.36
N ASN A 33 -1.71 -4.24 4.67
CA ASN A 33 -1.89 -3.03 5.47
C ASN A 33 -0.64 -2.13 5.46
N LEU A 34 0.54 -2.70 5.20
CA LEU A 34 1.78 -1.94 5.08
C LEU A 34 1.98 -1.35 3.69
N ASN A 35 1.32 -1.89 2.66
CA ASN A 35 1.50 -1.49 1.27
C ASN A 35 0.71 -0.20 0.98
N PRO A 36 1.38 0.93 0.70
CA PRO A 36 0.68 2.17 0.40
C PRO A 36 -0.23 2.06 -0.83
N ILE A 37 0.08 1.18 -1.80
CA ILE A 37 -0.73 1.08 -3.02
C ILE A 37 -2.15 0.58 -2.75
N GLU A 38 -2.36 -0.28 -1.76
CA GLU A 38 -3.69 -0.82 -1.42
C GLU A 38 -4.64 0.30 -1.03
N HIS A 39 -4.12 1.32 -0.34
CA HIS A 39 -4.92 2.47 0.06
C HIS A 39 -5.25 3.39 -1.12
N ILE A 40 -4.39 3.45 -2.14
CA ILE A 40 -4.68 4.18 -3.38
C ILE A 40 -5.79 3.44 -4.14
N TRP A 41 -5.72 2.10 -4.19
CA TRP A 41 -6.78 1.28 -4.80
C TRP A 41 -8.12 1.45 -4.09
N ASP A 42 -8.13 1.42 -2.76
CA ASP A 42 -9.35 1.68 -1.98
C ASP A 42 -9.93 3.08 -2.21
N LEU A 43 -9.06 4.10 -2.33
CA LEU A 43 -9.49 5.45 -2.64
C LEU A 43 -10.10 5.54 -4.04
N LEU A 44 -9.43 4.98 -5.04
CA LEU A 44 -9.91 4.95 -6.43
C LEU A 44 -11.24 4.20 -6.56
N ASP A 45 -11.39 3.04 -5.91
CA ASP A 45 -12.64 2.27 -5.92
C ASP A 45 -13.79 3.11 -5.34
N ARG A 46 -13.56 3.83 -4.24
CA ARG A 46 -14.56 4.74 -3.66
C ARG A 46 -14.93 5.88 -4.62
N MET A 47 -13.94 6.55 -5.20
CA MET A 47 -14.16 7.67 -6.13
C MET A 47 -14.97 7.22 -7.35
N VAL A 48 -14.60 6.10 -7.96
CA VAL A 48 -15.29 5.51 -9.11
C VAL A 48 -16.72 5.09 -8.78
N ARG A 49 -16.97 4.54 -7.57
CA ARG A 49 -18.31 4.18 -7.09
C ARG A 49 -19.19 5.40 -6.79
N THR A 50 -18.60 6.54 -6.43
CA THR A 50 -19.37 7.77 -6.16
C THR A 50 -19.79 8.51 -7.43
N ARG A 51 -19.32 8.10 -8.60
CA ARG A 51 -19.74 8.69 -9.87
C ARG A 51 -21.24 8.50 -10.08
N ALA A 52 -21.91 9.58 -10.49
CA ALA A 52 -23.34 9.60 -10.72
C ALA A 52 -23.77 8.70 -11.89
N ILE A 53 -22.89 8.52 -12.88
CA ILE A 53 -23.15 7.69 -14.06
C ILE A 53 -22.57 6.29 -13.82
N PRO A 54 -23.41 5.24 -13.83
CA PRO A 54 -22.93 3.87 -13.76
C PRO A 54 -22.15 3.49 -15.01
N HIS A 55 -21.00 2.84 -14.81
CA HIS A 55 -20.17 2.31 -15.90
C HIS A 55 -20.86 1.11 -16.54
N ARG A 56 -21.03 1.12 -17.86
CA ARG A 56 -21.78 0.11 -18.62
C ARG A 56 -20.90 -0.96 -19.23
N ASN A 57 -19.60 -0.70 -19.32
CA ASN A 57 -18.61 -1.61 -19.88
C ASN A 57 -17.21 -1.36 -19.27
N VAL A 58 -16.27 -2.25 -19.58
CA VAL A 58 -14.90 -2.21 -19.04
C VAL A 58 -14.12 -0.99 -19.53
N TRP A 59 -14.43 -0.47 -20.73
CA TRP A 59 -13.74 0.71 -21.27
C TRP A 59 -14.13 1.98 -20.52
N GLU A 60 -15.43 2.19 -20.27
CA GLU A 60 -15.92 3.31 -19.44
C GLU A 60 -15.34 3.25 -18.03
N LEU A 61 -15.23 2.05 -17.45
CA LEU A 61 -14.60 1.87 -16.14
C LEU A 61 -13.10 2.22 -16.17
N ALA A 62 -12.38 1.82 -17.22
CA ALA A 62 -10.97 2.14 -17.37
C ALA A 62 -10.73 3.64 -17.51
N ASP A 63 -11.54 4.32 -18.33
CA ASP A 63 -11.48 5.78 -18.50
C ASP A 63 -11.79 6.49 -17.18
N ALA A 64 -12.82 6.05 -16.46
CA ALA A 64 -13.16 6.60 -15.14
C ALA A 64 -12.00 6.43 -14.13
N LEU A 65 -11.32 5.28 -14.12
CA LEU A 65 -10.15 5.07 -13.26
C LEU A 65 -9.00 6.01 -13.60
N VAL A 66 -8.74 6.28 -14.88
CA VAL A 66 -7.69 7.20 -15.33
C VAL A 66 -8.02 8.64 -14.91
N GLU A 67 -9.27 9.05 -15.11
CA GLU A 67 -9.76 10.37 -14.71
C GLU A 67 -9.68 10.57 -13.19
N GLU A 68 -10.24 9.66 -12.39
CA GLU A 68 -10.20 9.76 -10.92
C GLU A 68 -8.77 9.72 -10.38
N ARG A 69 -7.90 8.91 -11.00
CA ARG A 69 -6.48 8.91 -10.64
C ARG A 69 -5.82 10.26 -10.89
N GLY A 70 -6.25 11.01 -11.90
CA GLY A 70 -5.78 12.37 -12.18
C GLY A 70 -6.26 13.40 -11.15
N VAL A 71 -7.34 13.12 -10.42
CA VAL A 71 -7.88 14.01 -9.37
C VAL A 71 -7.09 13.89 -8.07
N ILE A 72 -6.51 12.72 -7.78
CA ILE A 72 -5.73 12.48 -6.56
C ILE A 72 -4.55 13.46 -6.50
N SER A 73 -4.55 14.29 -5.47
CA SER A 73 -3.53 15.31 -5.27
C SER A 73 -2.19 14.72 -4.83
N GLN A 74 -1.10 15.42 -5.15
CA GLN A 74 0.23 15.07 -4.63
C GLN A 74 0.27 15.08 -3.09
N GLN A 75 -0.55 15.93 -2.45
CA GLN A 75 -0.65 15.98 -1.00
C GLN A 75 -1.28 14.72 -0.41
N GLU A 76 -2.33 14.17 -1.03
CA GLU A 76 -2.92 12.89 -0.60
C GLU A 76 -1.91 11.75 -0.70
N LEU A 77 -1.15 11.71 -1.81
CA LEU A 77 -0.09 10.73 -1.98
C LEU A 77 1.02 10.89 -0.92
N ALA A 78 1.45 12.12 -0.66
CA ALA A 78 2.47 12.41 0.35
C ALA A 78 2.01 12.02 1.76
N ASN A 79 0.76 12.34 2.13
CA ASN A 79 0.17 11.95 3.40
C ASN A 79 0.15 10.42 3.57
N LEU A 80 -0.17 9.71 2.50
CA LEU A 80 -0.19 8.24 2.49
C LEU A 80 1.20 7.66 2.71
N VAL A 81 2.21 8.15 1.98
CA VAL A 81 3.61 7.74 2.15
C VAL A 81 4.09 8.03 3.58
N GLN A 82 3.82 9.23 4.10
CA GLN A 82 4.19 9.62 5.46
C GLN A 82 3.51 8.74 6.53
N SER A 83 2.29 8.26 6.26
CA SER A 83 1.57 7.37 7.18
C SER A 83 2.23 5.99 7.35
N THR A 84 3.08 5.57 6.41
CA THR A 84 3.76 4.26 6.42
C THR A 84 4.50 4.02 7.74
N ARG A 85 5.20 5.04 8.26
CA ARG A 85 5.91 4.93 9.55
C ARG A 85 4.95 4.55 10.67
N ARG A 86 3.78 5.22 10.75
CA ARG A 86 2.76 4.96 11.76
C ARG A 86 2.17 3.55 11.64
N ARG A 87 2.00 3.03 10.42
CA ARG A 87 1.52 1.66 10.19
C ARG A 87 2.55 0.61 10.60
N CYS A 88 3.81 0.82 10.25
CA CYS A 88 4.91 -0.04 10.71
C CYS A 88 4.96 -0.07 12.25
N THR A 89 4.86 1.09 12.90
CA THR A 89 4.79 1.15 14.38
C THR A 89 3.59 0.41 14.93
N ALA A 90 2.41 0.49 14.30
CA ALA A 90 1.23 -0.25 14.73
C ALA A 90 1.43 -1.77 14.62
N VAL A 91 2.05 -2.26 13.54
CA VAL A 91 2.37 -3.69 13.36
C VAL A 91 3.40 -4.15 14.39
N LEU A 92 4.42 -3.34 14.67
CA LEU A 92 5.41 -3.62 15.73
C LEU A 92 4.73 -3.74 17.10
N ASN A 93 3.85 -2.80 17.44
CA ASN A 93 3.10 -2.83 18.70
C ASN A 93 2.13 -4.02 18.78
N ALA A 94 1.61 -4.47 17.65
CA ALA A 94 0.76 -5.65 17.55
C ALA A 94 1.56 -6.96 17.45
N ALA A 95 2.89 -6.92 17.56
CA ALA A 95 3.78 -8.07 17.39
C ALA A 95 3.54 -8.85 16.07
N GLY A 96 3.24 -8.13 14.99
CA GLY A 96 2.94 -8.73 13.68
C GLY A 96 1.48 -9.15 13.47
N ALA A 97 0.60 -8.99 14.47
CA ALA A 97 -0.82 -9.25 14.32
C ALA A 97 -1.54 -8.15 13.49
N HIS A 98 -2.81 -8.41 13.15
CA HIS A 98 -3.63 -7.49 12.39
C HIS A 98 -3.76 -6.12 13.05
N THR A 99 -3.70 -5.07 12.24
CA THR A 99 -3.92 -3.69 12.68
C THR A 99 -5.19 -3.13 12.05
N ARG A 100 -5.66 -1.97 12.53
CA ARG A 100 -6.83 -1.26 11.99
C ARG A 100 -6.63 -0.64 10.60
N TYR A 101 -5.40 -0.66 10.09
CA TYR A 101 -5.05 -0.16 8.75
C TYR A 101 -5.26 -1.25 7.71
#